data_AF-A0A6M3M4T5-F1
#
_entry.id   AF-A0A6M3M4T5-F1
#
_cell.length_a   1.000
_cell.length_b   1.000
_cell.length_c   1.000
_cell.angle_alpha   90.00
_cell.angle_beta   90.00
_cell.angle_gamma   90.00
#
_symmetry.space_group_name_H-M   'P 1'
#
loop_
_entity.id
_entity.type
_entity.pdbx_description
1 polymer ?
#
loop_
_entity_poly.entity_id
_entity_poly.type
_entity_poly.pdbx_seq_one_letter_code
_entity_poly.pdbx_strand_id
1 'polypeptide(L)'
;MKIKKPLKEDQIQSNFVSIYRMRYPDIPIHADSSGVRLTIGSAMKMKRMGRLTGWPDLFIPKPVKSYHGLFIEMKTPDGDVSPEQKEMHAYLLSVGYYVTVCRSVQEAMDAVHKYFNA
;
A
#
# COMPACT_ATOMS: atom_id res chain seq x y z
N MET A 1 8.17 31.22 -11.33
CA MET A 1 8.48 29.87 -10.79
C MET A 1 7.57 28.87 -11.47
N LYS A 2 8.10 27.79 -12.07
CA LYS A 2 7.24 26.72 -12.61
C LYS A 2 6.65 25.96 -11.42
N ILE A 3 5.33 25.97 -11.27
CA ILE A 3 4.64 25.17 -10.25
C ILE A 3 4.92 23.70 -10.57
N LYS A 4 5.57 22.99 -9.64
CA LYS A 4 5.87 21.57 -9.81
C LYS A 4 4.54 20.81 -9.73
N LYS A 5 4.18 20.09 -10.78
CA LYS A 5 2.95 19.29 -10.80
C LYS A 5 2.97 18.29 -9.64
N PRO A 6 1.87 18.11 -8.89
CA PRO A 6 1.82 17.11 -7.83
C PRO A 6 2.10 15.71 -8.40
N LEU A 7 2.81 14.90 -7.61
CA LEU A 7 3.11 13.52 -7.97
C LEU A 7 1.82 12.70 -8.03
N LYS A 8 1.77 11.79 -9.00
CA LYS A 8 0.73 10.75 -9.06
C LYS A 8 1.00 9.67 -8.01
N GLU A 9 -0.03 8.93 -7.65
CA GLU A 9 0.03 7.84 -6.68
C GLU A 9 1.11 6.79 -7.01
N ASP A 10 1.17 6.35 -8.28
CA ASP A 10 2.18 5.40 -8.78
C ASP A 10 3.62 5.93 -8.64
N GLN A 11 3.82 7.24 -8.81
CA GLN A 11 5.11 7.90 -8.61
C GLN A 11 5.48 7.99 -7.12
N ILE A 12 4.52 8.24 -6.23
CA ILE A 12 4.76 8.26 -4.79
C ILE A 12 5.14 6.83 -4.33
N GLN A 13 4.36 5.83 -4.75
CA GLN A 13 4.60 4.43 -4.42
C GLN A 13 5.96 3.93 -4.92
N SER A 14 6.29 4.15 -6.20
CA SER A 14 7.58 3.68 -6.76
C SER A 14 8.79 4.33 -6.06
N ASN A 15 8.71 5.63 -5.76
CA ASN A 15 9.75 6.32 -5.00
C ASN A 15 9.91 5.76 -3.58
N PHE A 16 8.80 5.51 -2.89
CA PHE A 16 8.80 4.90 -1.56
C PHE A 16 9.41 3.48 -1.60
N VAL A 17 8.94 2.61 -2.49
CA VAL A 17 9.43 1.22 -2.59
C VAL A 17 10.93 1.18 -2.87
N SER A 18 11.45 2.10 -3.70
CA SER A 18 12.89 2.23 -3.97
C SER A 18 13.66 2.53 -2.69
N ILE A 19 13.23 3.55 -1.93
CA ILE A 19 13.87 3.95 -0.66
C ILE A 19 13.77 2.85 0.39
N TYR A 20 12.59 2.24 0.53
CA TYR A 20 12.35 1.15 1.47
C TYR A 20 13.32 -0.01 1.21
N ARG A 21 13.47 -0.44 -0.05
CA ARG A 21 14.36 -1.55 -0.43
C ARG A 21 15.83 -1.26 -0.17
N MET A 22 16.25 0.00 -0.33
CA MET A 22 17.61 0.42 0.05
C MET A 22 17.81 0.41 1.57
N ARG A 23 16.79 0.79 2.35
CA ARG A 23 16.88 0.90 3.81
C ARG A 23 16.74 -0.44 4.53
N TYR A 24 15.91 -1.33 3.99
CA TYR A 24 15.52 -2.61 4.58
C TYR A 24 15.70 -3.75 3.57
N PRO A 25 16.93 -4.03 3.10
CA PRO A 25 17.17 -4.98 2.01
C PRO A 25 16.71 -6.41 2.33
N ASP A 26 16.74 -6.79 3.60
CA ASP A 26 16.40 -8.16 4.06
C ASP A 26 14.92 -8.35 4.40
N ILE A 27 14.11 -7.29 4.36
CA ILE A 27 12.69 -7.35 4.70
C ILE A 27 11.89 -7.11 3.41
N PRO A 28 11.19 -8.12 2.87
CA PRO A 28 10.47 -7.96 1.62
C PRO A 28 9.35 -6.92 1.74
N ILE A 29 9.06 -6.26 0.63
CA ILE A 29 7.85 -5.49 0.39
C ILE A 29 7.26 -5.93 -0.95
N HIS A 30 5.98 -6.27 -0.93
CA HIS A 30 5.23 -6.66 -2.12
C HIS A 30 4.25 -5.55 -2.50
N ALA A 31 4.15 -5.29 -3.79
CA ALA A 31 3.11 -4.42 -4.33
C ALA A 31 2.02 -5.29 -4.94
N ASP A 32 0.79 -5.07 -4.50
CA ASP A 32 -0.36 -5.63 -5.18
C ASP A 32 -0.57 -4.93 -6.53
N SER A 33 -1.17 -5.64 -7.47
CA SER A 33 -1.39 -5.16 -8.85
C SER A 33 -2.83 -4.68 -9.08
N SER A 34 -3.64 -4.54 -8.04
CA SER A 34 -5.03 -4.13 -8.19
C SER A 34 -5.23 -2.68 -8.66
N GLY A 35 -4.24 -1.80 -8.47
CA GLY A 35 -4.25 -0.46 -9.06
C GLY A 35 -3.92 -0.41 -10.57
N VAL A 36 -3.41 -1.51 -11.15
CA VAL A 36 -2.97 -1.52 -12.56
C VAL A 36 -4.17 -1.63 -13.51
N ARG A 37 -4.22 -0.74 -14.51
CA ARG A 37 -5.22 -0.79 -15.57
C ARG A 37 -5.00 -2.04 -16.43
N LEU A 38 -6.01 -2.90 -16.49
CA LEU A 38 -6.00 -4.12 -17.29
C LEU A 38 -6.98 -4.04 -18.45
N THR A 39 -6.75 -4.88 -19.46
CA THR A 39 -7.80 -5.21 -20.43
C THR A 39 -8.95 -5.95 -19.74
N ILE A 40 -10.14 -5.88 -20.31
CA ILE A 40 -11.34 -6.55 -19.75
C ILE A 40 -11.08 -8.05 -19.54
N GLY A 41 -10.48 -8.72 -20.53
CA GLY A 41 -10.15 -10.15 -20.45
C GLY A 41 -9.21 -10.48 -19.29
N SER A 42 -8.15 -9.69 -19.11
CA SER A 42 -7.19 -9.87 -18.00
C SER A 42 -7.84 -9.57 -16.64
N ALA A 43 -8.68 -8.53 -16.55
CA ALA A 43 -9.42 -8.21 -15.33
C ALA A 43 -10.38 -9.35 -14.93
N MET A 44 -11.13 -9.90 -15.87
CA MET A 44 -12.01 -11.06 -15.64
C MET A 44 -11.21 -12.30 -15.21
N LYS A 45 -10.06 -12.56 -15.85
CA LYS A 45 -9.17 -13.66 -15.47
C LYS A 45 -8.68 -13.48 -14.03
N MET A 46 -8.20 -12.29 -13.66
CA MET A 46 -7.74 -12.02 -12.29
C MET A 46 -8.86 -12.16 -11.26
N LYS A 47 -10.07 -11.67 -11.55
CA LYS A 47 -11.23 -11.85 -10.66
C LYS A 47 -11.52 -13.34 -10.43
N ARG A 48 -11.47 -14.18 -11.47
CA ARG A 48 -11.62 -15.64 -11.34
C ARG A 48 -10.47 -16.30 -10.57
N MET A 49 -9.26 -15.73 -10.62
CA MET A 49 -8.11 -16.20 -9.86
C MET A 49 -8.07 -15.67 -8.41
N GLY A 50 -9.13 -14.99 -7.94
CA GLY A 50 -9.25 -14.56 -6.55
C GLY A 50 -8.74 -13.15 -6.26
N ARG A 51 -8.56 -12.29 -7.27
CA ARG A 51 -8.28 -10.87 -7.02
C ARG A 51 -9.41 -10.25 -6.19
N LEU A 52 -9.03 -9.71 -5.04
CA LEU A 52 -9.94 -8.99 -4.14
C LEU A 52 -10.00 -7.51 -4.53
N THR A 53 -11.19 -6.92 -4.44
CA THR A 53 -11.36 -5.46 -4.54
C THR A 53 -11.02 -4.83 -3.19
N GLY A 54 -10.38 -3.67 -3.21
CA GLY A 54 -10.04 -2.92 -2.00
C GLY A 54 -8.81 -3.44 -1.25
N TRP A 55 -8.07 -4.40 -1.82
CA TRP A 55 -6.80 -4.86 -1.25
C TRP A 55 -5.78 -3.72 -1.22
N PRO A 56 -5.05 -3.50 -0.10
CA PRO A 56 -4.09 -2.40 -0.01
C PRO A 56 -2.93 -2.53 -1.00
N ASP A 57 -2.40 -1.40 -1.44
CA ASP A 57 -1.36 -1.36 -2.47
C ASP A 57 -0.08 -2.12 -2.12
N LEU A 58 0.36 -2.06 -0.86
CA LEU A 58 1.64 -2.61 -0.42
C LEU A 58 1.48 -3.48 0.82
N PHE A 59 2.27 -4.55 0.89
CA PHE A 59 2.35 -5.43 2.04
C PHE A 59 3.79 -5.74 2.43
N ILE A 60 4.08 -5.61 3.73
CA ILE A 60 5.34 -5.97 4.36
C ILE A 60 5.06 -7.15 5.32
N PRO A 61 5.48 -8.38 4.97
CA PRO A 61 5.23 -9.58 5.76
C PRO A 61 6.24 -9.72 6.91
N LYS A 62 6.36 -8.68 7.74
CA LYS A 62 7.18 -8.71 8.95
C LYS A 62 6.28 -8.53 10.17
N PRO A 63 6.05 -9.58 10.97
CA PRO A 63 5.33 -9.45 12.23
C PRO A 63 6.08 -8.52 13.19
N VAL A 64 5.35 -7.65 13.88
CA VAL A 64 5.88 -6.80 14.97
C VAL A 64 4.87 -6.74 16.09
N LYS A 65 5.30 -7.08 17.31
CA LYS A 65 4.44 -7.21 18.50
C LYS A 65 3.22 -8.09 18.21
N SER A 66 2.02 -7.54 18.33
CA SER A 66 0.75 -8.24 18.11
C SER A 66 0.30 -8.24 16.65
N TYR A 67 0.99 -7.54 15.75
CA TYR A 67 0.60 -7.44 14.35
C TYR A 67 1.29 -8.51 13.48
N HIS A 68 0.53 -9.12 12.58
CA HIS A 68 1.00 -10.17 11.67
C HIS A 68 1.76 -9.63 10.45
N GLY A 69 1.69 -8.32 10.20
CA GLY A 69 2.31 -7.65 9.08
C GLY A 69 1.75 -6.24 8.91
N LEU A 70 2.36 -5.49 7.99
CA LEU A 70 1.98 -4.11 7.69
C LEU A 70 1.45 -3.99 6.26
N PHE A 71 0.22 -3.52 6.12
CA PHE A 71 -0.35 -3.04 4.87
C PHE A 71 -0.27 -1.52 4.78
N ILE A 72 0.06 -1.02 3.59
CA ILE A 72 0.10 0.40 3.28
C ILE A 72 -0.77 0.63 2.03
N GLU A 73 -1.77 1.49 2.18
CA GLU A 73 -2.56 2.05 1.09
C GLU A 73 -1.95 3.39 0.69
N MET A 74 -1.56 3.56 -0.57
CA MET A 74 -0.99 4.78 -1.10
C MET A 74 -2.09 5.65 -1.70
N LYS A 75 -2.03 6.95 -1.46
CA LYS A 75 -2.92 7.93 -2.09
C LYS A 75 -2.15 9.17 -2.51
N THR A 76 -2.72 9.94 -3.42
CA THR A 76 -2.35 11.35 -3.58
C THR A 76 -2.76 12.16 -2.33
N PRO A 77 -2.25 13.39 -2.14
CA PRO A 77 -2.65 14.24 -1.02
C PRO A 77 -4.16 14.40 -0.85
N ASP A 78 -4.87 14.54 -1.98
CA ASP A 78 -6.33 14.71 -2.03
C ASP A 78 -7.06 13.41 -2.43
N GLY A 79 -6.35 12.28 -2.44
CA GLY A 79 -6.89 11.00 -2.90
C GLY A 79 -7.77 10.32 -1.85
N ASP A 80 -8.98 9.97 -2.24
CA ASP A 80 -9.94 9.28 -1.37
C ASP A 80 -9.64 7.78 -1.26
N VAL A 81 -9.92 7.23 -0.08
CA VAL A 81 -10.01 5.79 0.14
C VAL A 81 -11.43 5.34 -0.20
N SER A 82 -11.57 4.41 -1.14
CA SER A 82 -12.87 3.95 -1.61
C SER A 82 -13.64 3.20 -0.50
N PRO A 83 -14.98 3.07 -0.61
CA PRO A 83 -15.76 2.27 0.33
C PRO A 83 -15.25 0.82 0.47
N GLU A 84 -14.91 0.17 -0.63
CA GLU A 84 -14.41 -1.21 -0.64
C GLU A 84 -13.04 -1.33 0.03
N GLN A 85 -12.18 -0.31 -0.15
CA GLN A 85 -10.90 -0.24 0.56
C GLN A 85 -11.12 -0.10 2.06
N LYS A 86 -12.06 0.76 2.49
CA LYS A 86 -12.40 0.92 3.93
C LYS A 86 -12.89 -0.40 4.53
N GLU A 87 -13.74 -1.14 3.83
CA GLU A 87 -14.23 -2.45 4.27
C GLU A 87 -13.08 -3.47 4.41
N MET A 88 -12.20 -3.55 3.40
CA MET A 88 -11.04 -4.45 3.45
C MET A 88 -10.06 -4.06 4.57
N HIS A 89 -9.81 -2.77 4.77
CA HIS A 89 -8.95 -2.28 5.85
C HIS A 89 -9.52 -2.67 7.22
N ALA A 90 -10.83 -2.48 7.41
CA ALA A 90 -11.51 -2.85 8.66
C ALA A 90 -11.40 -4.36 8.92
N TYR A 91 -11.57 -5.19 7.89
CA TYR A 91 -11.36 -6.63 7.99
C TYR A 91 -9.92 -6.97 8.39
N LEU A 92 -8.91 -6.44 7.67
CA LEU A 92 -7.49 -6.70 7.94
C LEU A 92 -7.08 -6.29 9.36
N LEU A 93 -7.56 -5.12 9.83
CA LEU A 93 -7.37 -4.68 11.21
C LEU A 93 -8.00 -5.65 12.22
N SER A 94 -9.23 -6.12 11.95
CA SER A 94 -9.95 -7.04 12.83
C SER A 94 -9.28 -8.41 12.98
N VAL A 95 -8.47 -8.82 12.00
CA VAL A 95 -7.74 -10.10 12.00
C VAL A 95 -6.25 -9.96 12.30
N GLY A 96 -5.83 -8.83 12.89
CA GLY A 96 -4.49 -8.69 13.49
C GLY A 96 -3.40 -8.15 12.56
N TYR A 97 -3.75 -7.51 11.43
CA TYR A 97 -2.78 -6.77 10.63
C TYR A 97 -2.76 -5.29 10.99
N TYR A 98 -1.61 -4.64 10.79
CA TYR A 98 -1.54 -3.18 10.81
C TYR A 98 -1.89 -2.66 9.42
N VAL A 99 -2.76 -1.65 9.34
CA VAL A 99 -3.14 -1.01 8.08
C VAL A 99 -2.98 0.50 8.23
N THR A 100 -2.34 1.14 7.25
CA THR A 100 -2.19 2.60 7.23
C THR A 100 -2.42 3.15 5.83
N VAL A 101 -2.88 4.39 5.77
CA VAL A 101 -3.01 5.15 4.52
C VAL A 101 -1.91 6.19 4.52
N CYS A 102 -1.13 6.26 3.43
CA CYS A 102 0.00 7.18 3.30
C CYS A 102 -0.15 8.03 2.03
N ARG A 103 0.04 9.34 2.17
CA ARG A 103 -0.17 10.34 1.10
C ARG A 103 1.12 10.91 0.52
N SER A 104 2.25 10.47 1.06
CA SER A 104 3.58 10.88 0.63
C SER A 104 4.62 9.79 0.93
N VAL A 105 5.79 9.92 0.30
CA VAL A 105 6.95 9.07 0.59
C VAL A 105 7.37 9.19 2.05
N GLN A 106 7.33 10.40 2.59
CA GLN A 106 7.72 10.67 3.98
C GLN A 106 6.78 9.97 4.95
N GLU A 107 5.47 10.12 4.76
CA GLU A 107 4.46 9.44 5.59
C GLU A 107 4.61 7.92 5.56
N ALA A 108 4.88 7.33 4.37
CA ALA A 108 5.09 5.90 4.24
C ALA A 108 6.34 5.42 5.00
N MET A 109 7.45 6.17 4.92
CA MET A 109 8.67 5.86 5.68
C MET A 109 8.47 6.02 7.19
N ASP A 110 7.76 7.06 7.62
CA ASP A 110 7.46 7.29 9.04
C ASP A 110 6.55 6.20 9.59
N ALA A 111 5.57 5.75 8.81
CA ALA A 111 4.69 4.65 9.17
C ALA A 111 5.46 3.33 9.32
N VAL A 112 6.38 3.02 8.39
CA VAL A 112 7.27 1.85 8.50
C VAL A 112 8.17 1.96 9.74
N HIS A 113 8.76 3.13 9.98
CA HIS A 113 9.62 3.35 11.15
C HIS A 113 8.84 3.17 12.45
N LYS A 114 7.65 3.76 12.55
CA LYS A 114 6.75 3.58 13.68
C LYS A 114 6.36 2.12 13.87
N TYR A 115 6.00 1.42 12.79
CA TYR A 115 5.62 0.01 12.84
C TYR A 115 6.76 -0.89 13.30
N PHE A 116 7.99 -0.69 12.82
CA PHE A 116 9.14 -1.52 13.21
C PHE A 116 9.65 -1.27 14.64
N ASN A 117 9.37 -0.10 15.20
CA ASN A 117 9.70 0.25 16.58
C ASN A 117 8.47 0.25 17.51
N ALA A 118 7.34 -0.30 17.02
CA ALA A 118 6.06 -0.29 17.71
C ALA A 118 6.14 -0.99 19.05
#